data_AF-C7GE62-F1
#
_entry.id   AF-C7GE62-F1
#
_cell.length_a   1.000
_cell.length_b   1.000
_cell.length_c   1.000
_cell.angle_alpha   90.00
_cell.angle_beta   90.00
_cell.angle_gamma   90.00
#
_symmetry.space_group_name_H-M   'P 1'
#
loop_
_entity.id
_entity.type
_entity.pdbx_description
1 polymer ?
#
loop_
_entity_poly.entity_id
_entity_poly.type
_entity_poly.pdbx_seq_one_letter_code
_entity_poly.pdbx_strand_id
1 'polypeptide(L)'
;DTVSKGDALFKLTDESMEAAKSDYEDAISDAENTLKTAEANLASGKLSAESTKQDADLTAQTAADSYQAQVDALDAAVEEKKEAYDEAVEQISEYQTKIDNNDYYVECAIDEKKDAVDAATTALAQAQDTLTQAQQSADAAQSTLEQAQKEFDSAVETYNKNVEETNTKITELTDSLDDLKSDYEQAERDATMQKAELQNEYDTAVVEGKYAGSTYESTVSELESAVESAQDTLDTLKEEQTALLALENGVVTADEDGTIAAVPYEAEDTLQSGTAFALYCDTQTIMISVEVPQENIAQVGVGDEVSVMIAGNRDGAVTGTVSSIASSATTGGSVSNVTYAVIISIDNSDGRLGSGSSATVTFQGEQEEKTE
;
A
#
# COMPACT_ATOMS: atom_id res chain seq x y z
N ASP A 1 -2.84 -28.53 -61.40
CA ASP A 1 -3.05 -28.72 -59.96
C ASP A 1 -1.82 -28.40 -59.13
N THR A 2 -0.62 -28.27 -59.72
CA THR A 2 0.57 -27.74 -59.04
C THR A 2 0.57 -26.20 -59.05
N VAL A 3 1.03 -25.61 -57.94
CA VAL A 3 1.21 -24.17 -57.73
C VAL A 3 2.63 -23.92 -57.23
N SER A 4 3.21 -22.80 -57.64
CA SER A 4 4.51 -22.31 -57.18
C SER A 4 4.31 -21.16 -56.21
N LYS A 5 5.30 -20.88 -55.35
CA LYS A 5 5.30 -19.70 -54.49
C LYS A 5 5.02 -18.42 -55.30
N GLY A 6 4.03 -17.65 -54.87
CA GLY A 6 3.56 -16.44 -55.55
C GLY A 6 2.48 -16.67 -56.60
N ASP A 7 2.14 -17.91 -56.96
CA ASP A 7 1.03 -18.19 -57.88
C ASP A 7 -0.30 -17.82 -57.22
N ALA A 8 -1.22 -17.27 -58.01
CA ALA A 8 -2.54 -16.87 -57.55
C ALA A 8 -3.38 -18.10 -57.14
N LEU A 9 -3.83 -18.13 -55.89
CA LEU A 9 -4.67 -19.19 -55.34
C LEU A 9 -6.16 -18.79 -55.34
N PHE A 10 -6.43 -17.54 -54.99
CA PHE A 10 -7.78 -17.04 -54.83
C PHE A 10 -7.82 -15.55 -55.18
N LYS A 11 -8.92 -15.08 -55.76
CA LYS A 11 -9.13 -13.66 -56.03
C LYS A 11 -10.42 -13.20 -55.36
N LEU A 12 -10.31 -12.20 -54.48
CA LEU A 12 -11.46 -11.47 -53.96
C LEU A 12 -12.04 -10.55 -55.05
N THR A 13 -13.35 -10.36 -55.05
CA THR A 13 -13.98 -9.45 -56.01
C THR A 13 -13.55 -8.02 -55.71
N ASP A 14 -13.45 -7.18 -56.74
CA ASP A 14 -13.08 -5.78 -56.57
C ASP A 14 -14.13 -5.05 -55.68
N GLU A 15 -15.40 -5.45 -55.75
CA GLU A 15 -16.48 -4.96 -54.89
C GLU A 15 -16.28 -5.37 -53.42
N SER A 16 -15.90 -6.63 -53.15
CA SER A 16 -15.58 -7.07 -51.78
C SER A 16 -14.34 -6.40 -51.21
N MET A 17 -13.32 -6.13 -52.05
CA MET A 17 -12.14 -5.39 -51.62
C MET A 17 -12.47 -3.95 -51.25
N GLU A 18 -13.28 -3.27 -52.06
CA GLU A 18 -13.68 -1.88 -51.78
C GLU A 18 -14.60 -1.81 -50.54
N ALA A 19 -15.53 -2.77 -50.41
CA ALA A 19 -16.38 -2.87 -49.22
C ALA A 19 -15.55 -3.12 -47.95
N ALA A 20 -14.63 -4.09 -47.95
CA ALA A 20 -13.77 -4.38 -46.81
C ALA A 20 -12.88 -3.17 -46.46
N LYS A 21 -12.37 -2.46 -47.46
CA LYS A 21 -11.59 -1.24 -47.23
C LYS A 21 -12.42 -0.15 -46.55
N SER A 22 -13.64 0.09 -47.05
CA SER A 22 -14.59 1.03 -46.44
C SER A 22 -14.93 0.64 -45.01
N ASP A 23 -15.18 -0.65 -44.75
CA ASP A 23 -15.49 -1.16 -43.42
C ASP A 23 -14.33 -0.93 -42.44
N TYR A 24 -13.08 -1.16 -42.87
CA TYR A 24 -11.90 -0.87 -42.05
C TYR A 24 -11.68 0.64 -41.85
N GLU A 25 -11.92 1.48 -42.85
CA GLU A 25 -11.84 2.95 -42.70
C GLU A 25 -12.85 3.46 -41.65
N ASP A 26 -14.09 2.99 -41.71
CA ASP A 26 -15.14 3.32 -40.74
C ASP A 26 -14.79 2.77 -39.34
N ALA A 27 -14.37 1.51 -39.23
CA ALA A 27 -14.01 0.89 -37.96
C ALA A 27 -12.79 1.56 -37.29
N ILE A 28 -11.78 1.95 -38.07
CA ILE A 28 -10.62 2.70 -37.57
C ILE A 28 -11.06 4.09 -37.09
N SER A 29 -11.90 4.80 -37.85
CA SER A 29 -12.43 6.10 -37.43
C SER A 29 -13.20 6.00 -36.10
N ASP A 30 -14.03 4.96 -35.94
CA ASP A 30 -14.75 4.70 -34.69
C ASP A 30 -13.82 4.34 -33.53
N ALA A 31 -12.77 3.54 -33.79
CA ALA A 31 -11.75 3.21 -32.80
C ALA A 31 -10.94 4.44 -32.37
N GLU A 32 -10.57 5.33 -33.30
CA GLU A 32 -9.89 6.59 -33.00
C GLU A 32 -10.74 7.53 -32.14
N ASN A 33 -12.05 7.62 -32.43
CA ASN A 33 -12.98 8.37 -31.60
C ASN A 33 -13.17 7.75 -30.21
N THR A 34 -13.15 6.42 -30.13
CA THR A 34 -13.21 5.68 -28.85
C THR A 34 -11.97 5.95 -28.00
N LEU A 35 -10.77 5.84 -28.59
CA LEU A 35 -9.51 6.16 -27.93
C LEU A 35 -9.49 7.60 -27.42
N LYS A 36 -9.85 8.57 -28.27
CA LYS A 36 -9.93 9.98 -27.88
C LYS A 36 -10.89 10.22 -26.71
N THR A 37 -12.02 9.50 -26.68
CA THR A 37 -12.98 9.57 -25.58
C THR A 37 -12.40 8.97 -24.30
N ALA A 38 -11.71 7.83 -24.41
CA ALA A 38 -11.02 7.19 -23.27
C ALA A 38 -9.92 8.11 -22.69
N GLU A 39 -9.11 8.76 -23.53
CA GLU A 39 -8.09 9.72 -23.12
C GLU A 39 -8.70 10.95 -22.42
N ALA A 40 -9.81 11.47 -22.94
CA ALA A 40 -10.54 12.58 -22.32
C ALA A 40 -11.14 12.18 -20.95
N ASN A 41 -11.66 10.96 -20.84
CA ASN A 41 -12.16 10.39 -19.59
C ASN A 41 -11.02 10.17 -18.58
N LEU A 42 -9.86 9.70 -19.02
CA LEU A 42 -8.66 9.57 -18.19
C LEU A 42 -8.23 10.93 -17.63
N ALA A 43 -8.13 11.96 -18.49
CA ALA A 43 -7.71 13.30 -18.08
C ALA A 43 -8.70 13.94 -17.08
N SER A 44 -10.01 13.88 -17.39
CA SER A 44 -11.05 14.44 -16.52
C SER A 44 -11.22 13.65 -15.22
N GLY A 45 -11.13 12.31 -15.29
CA GLY A 45 -11.16 11.42 -14.13
C GLY A 45 -9.97 11.64 -13.19
N LYS A 46 -8.75 11.75 -13.72
CA LYS A 46 -7.54 12.13 -12.94
C LYS A 46 -7.75 13.45 -12.20
N LEU A 47 -8.26 14.48 -12.88
CA LEU A 47 -8.51 15.78 -12.26
C LEU A 47 -9.54 15.70 -11.13
N SER A 48 -10.66 15.01 -11.37
CA SER A 48 -11.73 14.85 -10.37
C SER A 48 -11.27 14.04 -9.14
N ALA A 49 -10.51 12.97 -9.38
CA ALA A 49 -9.98 12.13 -8.31
C ALA A 49 -8.91 12.87 -7.51
N GLU A 50 -8.02 13.63 -8.17
CA GLU A 50 -7.00 14.44 -7.49
C GLU A 50 -7.64 15.53 -6.61
N SER A 51 -8.69 16.21 -7.09
CA SER A 51 -9.43 17.20 -6.30
C SER A 51 -10.01 16.57 -5.03
N THR A 52 -10.63 15.39 -5.17
CA THR A 52 -11.24 14.68 -4.02
C THR A 52 -10.18 14.27 -3.01
N LYS A 53 -9.04 13.76 -3.49
CA LYS A 53 -7.90 13.40 -2.64
C LYS A 53 -7.33 14.63 -1.93
N GLN A 54 -7.15 15.74 -2.64
CA GLN A 54 -6.64 16.99 -2.06
C GLN A 54 -7.55 17.54 -0.96
N ASP A 55 -8.88 17.50 -1.15
CA ASP A 55 -9.84 17.93 -0.13
C ASP A 55 -9.77 17.04 1.12
N ALA A 56 -9.62 15.73 0.94
CA ALA A 56 -9.46 14.79 2.05
C ALA A 56 -8.12 14.99 2.78
N ASP A 57 -7.02 15.20 2.04
CA ASP A 57 -5.69 15.48 2.61
C ASP A 57 -5.70 16.81 3.40
N LEU A 58 -6.37 17.85 2.90
CA LEU A 58 -6.52 19.13 3.60
C LEU A 58 -7.35 18.99 4.88
N THR A 59 -8.40 18.16 4.85
CA THR A 59 -9.21 17.84 6.03
C THR A 59 -8.37 17.12 7.09
N ALA A 60 -7.59 16.11 6.68
CA ALA A 60 -6.68 15.40 7.57
C ALA A 60 -5.61 16.32 8.17
N GLN A 61 -5.03 17.23 7.37
CA GLN A 61 -4.06 18.21 7.85
C GLN A 61 -4.69 19.18 8.86
N THR A 62 -5.88 19.69 8.57
CA THR A 62 -6.61 20.60 9.47
C THR A 62 -6.95 19.91 10.78
N ALA A 63 -7.35 18.63 10.74
CA ALA A 63 -7.59 17.82 11.93
C ALA A 63 -6.30 17.63 12.75
N ALA A 64 -5.16 17.40 12.09
CA ALA A 64 -3.85 17.27 12.76
C ALA A 64 -3.44 18.57 13.49
N ASP A 65 -3.54 19.72 12.81
CA ASP A 65 -3.19 21.02 13.38
C ASP A 65 -4.13 21.38 14.54
N SER A 66 -5.43 21.09 14.38
CA SER A 66 -6.45 21.29 15.41
C SER A 66 -6.22 20.40 16.63
N TYR A 67 -5.92 19.11 16.42
CA TYR A 67 -5.59 18.18 17.49
C TYR A 67 -4.41 18.69 18.31
N GLN A 68 -3.31 19.05 17.64
CA GLN A 68 -2.09 19.51 18.32
C GLN A 68 -2.36 20.77 19.14
N ALA A 69 -3.01 21.79 18.55
CA ALA A 69 -3.31 23.03 19.25
C ALA A 69 -4.23 22.85 20.46
N GLN A 70 -5.22 21.95 20.36
CA GLN A 70 -6.15 21.68 21.46
C GLN A 70 -5.53 20.84 22.57
N VAL A 71 -4.66 19.87 22.23
CA VAL A 71 -3.88 19.11 23.21
C VAL A 71 -2.96 20.04 24.00
N ASP A 72 -2.23 20.93 23.31
CA ASP A 72 -1.33 21.90 23.95
C ASP A 72 -2.09 22.85 24.89
N ALA A 73 -3.29 23.29 24.50
CA ALA A 73 -4.15 24.13 25.33
C ALA A 73 -4.67 23.41 26.58
N LEU A 74 -5.05 22.13 26.45
CA LEU A 74 -5.48 21.30 27.58
C LEU A 74 -4.32 21.04 28.55
N ASP A 75 -3.12 20.75 28.04
CA ASP A 75 -1.92 20.55 28.87
C ASP A 75 -1.54 21.82 29.62
N ALA A 76 -1.60 22.99 28.98
CA ALA A 76 -1.37 24.27 29.64
C ALA A 76 -2.40 24.55 30.75
N ALA A 77 -3.68 24.24 30.53
CA ALA A 77 -4.73 24.46 31.52
C ALA A 77 -4.59 23.53 32.74
N VAL A 78 -4.18 22.27 32.53
CA VAL A 78 -3.89 21.32 33.62
C VAL A 78 -2.67 21.80 34.43
N GLU A 79 -1.61 22.26 33.76
CA GLU A 79 -0.40 22.73 34.43
C GLU A 79 -0.64 24.00 35.26
N GLU A 80 -1.42 24.98 34.76
CA GLU A 80 -1.80 26.17 35.52
C GLU A 80 -2.54 25.82 36.83
N LYS A 81 -3.47 24.85 36.76
CA LYS A 81 -4.20 24.36 37.94
C LYS A 81 -3.29 23.60 38.91
N LYS A 82 -2.31 22.86 38.38
CA LYS A 82 -1.31 22.14 39.16
C LYS A 82 -0.38 23.12 39.91
N GLU A 83 0.12 24.15 39.23
CA GLU A 83 0.98 25.19 39.84
C GLU A 83 0.25 25.91 40.98
N ALA A 84 -1.02 26.28 40.80
CA ALA A 84 -1.83 26.91 41.84
C ALA A 84 -2.03 25.99 43.07
N TYR A 85 -2.24 24.69 42.85
CA TYR A 85 -2.31 23.70 43.93
C TYR A 85 -0.97 23.57 44.67
N ASP A 86 0.14 23.42 43.95
CA ASP A 86 1.47 23.28 44.55
C ASP A 86 1.88 24.52 45.35
N GLU A 87 1.59 25.74 44.86
CA GLU A 87 1.88 26.99 45.55
C GLU A 87 1.06 27.13 46.86
N ALA A 88 -0.21 26.73 46.84
CA ALA A 88 -1.05 26.71 48.05
C ALA A 88 -0.52 25.72 49.10
N VAL A 89 -0.05 24.54 48.67
CA VAL A 89 0.58 23.54 49.54
C VAL A 89 1.87 24.09 50.17
N GLU A 90 2.72 24.76 49.40
CA GLU A 90 3.96 25.36 49.89
C GLU A 90 3.68 26.47 50.93
N GLN A 91 2.74 27.37 50.65
CA GLN A 91 2.35 28.44 51.58
C GLN A 91 1.79 27.89 52.91
N ILE A 92 0.95 26.85 52.86
CA ILE A 92 0.44 26.19 54.07
C ILE A 92 1.60 25.61 54.89
N SER A 93 2.56 24.96 54.24
CA SER A 93 3.73 24.38 54.90
C SER A 93 4.64 25.44 55.55
N GLU A 94 4.84 26.59 54.88
CA GLU A 94 5.59 27.71 55.45
C GLU A 94 4.89 28.31 56.68
N TYR A 95 3.58 28.55 56.62
CA TYR A 95 2.83 29.09 57.76
C TYR A 95 2.80 28.11 58.95
N GLN A 96 2.65 26.82 58.70
CA GLN A 96 2.73 25.78 59.73
C GLN A 96 4.11 25.75 60.38
N THR A 97 5.18 25.84 59.59
CA THR A 97 6.56 25.87 60.11
C THR A 97 6.80 27.08 61.03
N LYS A 98 6.30 28.27 60.68
CA LYS A 98 6.42 29.48 61.51
C LYS A 98 5.66 29.37 62.83
N ILE A 99 4.52 28.68 62.84
CA ILE A 99 3.75 28.39 64.06
C ILE A 99 4.49 27.36 64.93
N ASP A 100 4.90 26.24 64.34
CA ASP A 100 5.53 25.12 65.04
C ASP A 100 6.90 25.48 65.62
N ASN A 101 7.68 26.30 64.91
CA ASN A 101 8.97 26.81 65.39
C ASN A 101 8.83 27.98 66.38
N ASN A 102 7.62 28.46 66.63
CA ASN A 102 7.35 29.61 67.49
C ASN A 102 8.11 30.88 67.02
N ASP A 103 8.32 31.04 65.71
CA ASP A 103 9.15 32.12 65.15
C ASP A 103 8.57 33.51 65.47
N TYR A 104 7.24 33.64 65.54
CA TYR A 104 6.57 34.88 65.96
C TYR A 104 6.85 35.27 67.43
N TYR A 105 7.14 34.29 68.29
CA TYR A 105 7.52 34.51 69.70
C TYR A 105 8.94 35.08 69.80
N VAL A 106 9.83 34.64 68.91
CA VAL A 106 11.20 35.16 68.78
C VAL A 106 11.21 36.53 68.10
N GLU A 107 10.46 36.74 67.01
CA GLU A 107 10.36 38.04 66.31
C GLU A 107 9.73 39.15 67.16
N CYS A 108 8.72 38.82 67.99
CA CYS A 108 8.13 39.79 68.92
C CYS A 108 9.00 40.06 70.16
N ALA A 109 10.21 39.46 70.23
CA ALA A 109 11.15 39.58 71.35
C ALA A 109 10.51 39.27 72.72
N ILE A 110 9.59 38.30 72.76
CA ILE A 110 8.80 37.99 73.97
C ILE A 110 9.73 37.55 75.11
N ASP A 111 10.76 36.75 74.83
CA ASP A 111 11.76 36.34 75.84
C ASP A 111 12.55 37.54 76.39
N GLU A 112 13.02 38.45 75.54
CA GLU A 112 13.75 39.65 75.99
C GLU A 112 12.86 40.59 76.82
N LYS A 113 11.58 40.71 76.47
CA LYS A 113 10.59 41.52 77.20
C LYS A 113 10.16 40.87 78.51
N LYS A 114 10.05 39.55 78.54
CA LYS A 114 9.80 38.78 79.77
C LYS A 114 10.97 38.89 80.73
N ASP A 115 12.21 38.76 80.24
CA ASP A 115 13.41 38.97 81.03
C ASP A 115 13.49 40.41 81.58
N ALA A 116 13.07 41.41 80.79
CA ALA A 116 12.96 42.79 81.26
C ALA A 116 11.90 42.98 82.36
N VAL A 117 10.74 42.30 82.25
CA VAL A 117 9.70 42.29 83.30
C VAL A 117 10.20 41.59 84.57
N ASP A 118 10.87 40.45 84.46
CA ASP A 118 11.41 39.70 85.60
C ASP A 118 12.54 40.48 86.31
N ALA A 119 13.41 41.16 85.54
CA ALA A 119 14.43 42.06 86.06
C ALA A 119 13.82 43.28 86.76
N ALA A 120 12.81 43.91 86.18
CA ALA A 120 12.09 45.04 86.78
C ALA A 120 11.31 44.62 88.04
N THR A 121 10.73 43.42 88.05
CA THR A 121 10.01 42.85 89.21
C THR A 121 10.97 42.54 90.35
N THR A 122 12.15 41.97 90.05
CA THR A 122 13.21 41.73 91.03
C THR A 122 13.76 43.04 91.60
N ALA A 123 13.97 44.05 90.76
CA ALA A 123 14.41 45.38 91.18
C ALA A 123 13.36 46.08 92.06
N LEU A 124 12.07 45.93 91.74
CA LEU A 124 10.97 46.45 92.58
C LEU A 124 10.93 45.78 93.96
N ALA A 125 11.08 44.46 94.02
CA ALA A 125 11.11 43.71 95.28
C ALA A 125 12.31 44.09 96.16
N GLN A 126 13.47 44.39 95.56
CA GLN A 126 14.67 44.85 96.28
C GLN A 126 14.57 46.32 96.76
N ALA A 127 13.83 47.18 96.05
CA ALA A 127 13.67 48.60 96.38
C ALA A 127 12.69 48.87 97.56
N GLN A 128 11.84 47.90 97.91
CA GLN A 128 10.85 48.03 98.99
C GLN A 128 11.46 48.05 100.42
N ASP A 129 12.77 47.83 100.59
CA ASP A 129 13.39 47.56 101.90
C ASP A 129 14.19 48.75 102.54
N THR A 130 14.25 49.97 101.96
CA THR A 130 15.03 51.10 102.56
C THR A 130 14.42 52.51 102.36
N LEU A 131 13.57 52.94 103.28
CA LEU A 131 12.44 53.88 103.11
C LEU A 131 12.66 55.39 102.79
N THR A 132 13.83 56.04 102.88
CA THR A 132 13.87 57.54 102.78
C THR A 132 14.71 58.15 101.63
N GLN A 133 15.62 57.39 101.00
CA GLN A 133 16.05 57.66 99.62
C GLN A 133 15.22 56.85 98.59
N ALA A 134 14.45 55.86 99.07
CA ALA A 134 13.64 54.97 98.27
C ALA A 134 12.42 55.62 97.60
N GLN A 135 11.90 56.77 98.05
CA GLN A 135 10.65 57.28 97.45
C GLN A 135 10.82 57.61 95.94
N GLN A 136 11.88 58.34 95.57
CA GLN A 136 12.13 58.72 94.16
C GLN A 136 12.63 57.54 93.30
N SER A 137 13.42 56.64 93.87
CA SER A 137 13.89 55.44 93.17
C SER A 137 12.80 54.37 93.05
N ALA A 138 11.88 54.26 94.02
CA ALA A 138 10.71 53.39 93.94
C ALA A 138 9.70 53.93 92.93
N ASP A 139 9.45 55.24 92.89
CA ASP A 139 8.59 55.85 91.86
C ASP A 139 9.16 55.63 90.45
N ALA A 140 10.49 55.77 90.28
CA ALA A 140 11.16 55.51 89.00
C ALA A 140 11.19 54.02 88.62
N ALA A 141 11.46 53.12 89.58
CA ALA A 141 11.46 51.67 89.35
C ALA A 141 10.04 51.13 89.11
N GLN A 142 9.05 51.65 89.81
CA GLN A 142 7.64 51.35 89.60
C GLN A 142 7.18 51.86 88.23
N SER A 143 7.52 53.09 87.83
CA SER A 143 7.22 53.59 86.49
C SER A 143 7.91 52.76 85.39
N THR A 144 9.10 52.22 85.66
CA THR A 144 9.82 51.33 84.74
C THR A 144 9.13 49.97 84.64
N LEU A 145 8.67 49.39 85.76
CA LEU A 145 7.90 48.15 85.77
C LEU A 145 6.56 48.33 85.05
N GLU A 146 5.82 49.40 85.33
CA GLU A 146 4.55 49.71 84.67
C GLU A 146 4.74 49.86 83.15
N GLN A 147 5.85 50.47 82.72
CA GLN A 147 6.20 50.55 81.30
C GLN A 147 6.57 49.18 80.71
N ALA A 148 7.40 48.38 81.38
CA ALA A 148 7.79 47.05 80.91
C ALA A 148 6.60 46.09 80.85
N GLN A 149 5.70 46.14 81.83
CA GLN A 149 4.45 45.39 81.84
C GLN A 149 3.54 45.81 80.68
N LYS A 150 3.39 47.11 80.44
CA LYS A 150 2.62 47.61 79.29
C LYS A 150 3.21 47.19 77.95
N GLU A 151 4.54 47.19 77.81
CA GLU A 151 5.23 46.70 76.60
C GLU A 151 5.07 45.19 76.41
N PHE A 152 5.15 44.41 77.49
CA PHE A 152 4.91 42.97 77.48
C PHE A 152 3.45 42.63 77.12
N ASP A 153 2.48 43.28 77.78
CA ASP A 153 1.06 43.09 77.50
C ASP A 153 0.73 43.43 76.04
N SER A 154 1.32 44.51 75.51
CA SER A 154 1.19 44.88 74.09
C SER A 154 1.85 43.88 73.13
N ALA A 155 2.98 43.27 73.51
CA ALA A 155 3.64 42.25 72.71
C ALA A 155 2.84 40.92 72.70
N VAL A 156 2.28 40.53 73.85
CA VAL A 156 1.39 39.37 73.97
C VAL A 156 0.09 39.57 73.18
N GLU A 157 -0.51 40.76 73.23
CA GLU A 157 -1.70 41.09 72.44
C GLU A 157 -1.42 41.00 70.92
N THR A 158 -0.26 41.53 70.48
CA THR A 158 0.19 41.44 69.08
C THR A 158 0.46 40.00 68.65
N TYR A 159 1.15 39.21 69.48
CA TYR A 159 1.39 37.78 69.22
C TYR A 159 0.07 37.01 69.06
N ASN A 160 -0.86 37.17 70.01
CA ASN A 160 -2.16 36.49 69.97
C ASN A 160 -2.96 36.88 68.72
N LYS A 161 -2.93 38.16 68.34
CA LYS A 161 -3.57 38.65 67.12
C LYS A 161 -2.94 38.03 65.87
N ASN A 162 -1.61 37.95 65.77
CA ASN A 162 -0.92 37.33 64.65
C ASN A 162 -1.24 35.83 64.54
N VAL A 163 -1.30 35.12 65.67
CA VAL A 163 -1.70 33.71 65.73
C VAL A 163 -3.15 33.53 65.26
N GLU A 164 -4.07 34.38 65.70
CA GLU A 164 -5.49 34.33 65.28
C GLU A 164 -5.67 34.61 63.78
N GLU A 165 -5.03 35.66 63.26
CA GLU A 165 -5.05 36.02 61.84
C GLU A 165 -4.43 34.91 60.97
N THR A 166 -3.30 34.32 61.41
CA THR A 166 -2.64 33.21 60.68
C THR A 166 -3.51 31.95 60.70
N ASN A 167 -4.15 31.62 61.82
CA ASN A 167 -5.06 30.47 61.88
C ASN A 167 -6.27 30.65 60.97
N THR A 168 -6.82 31.86 60.89
CA THR A 168 -7.90 32.18 59.94
C THR A 168 -7.41 31.99 58.51
N LYS A 169 -6.21 32.46 58.18
CA LYS A 169 -5.59 32.27 56.86
C LYS A 169 -5.38 30.80 56.52
N ILE A 170 -4.93 29.98 57.48
CA ILE A 170 -4.77 28.53 57.31
C ILE A 170 -6.12 27.87 57.03
N THR A 171 -7.18 28.22 57.77
CA THR A 171 -8.52 27.69 57.52
C THR A 171 -9.03 28.08 56.13
N GLU A 172 -8.94 29.35 55.75
CA GLU A 172 -9.33 29.82 54.41
C GLU A 172 -8.58 29.10 53.29
N LEU A 173 -7.25 28.94 53.43
CA LEU A 173 -6.42 28.24 52.45
C LEU A 173 -6.72 26.74 52.42
N THR A 174 -7.01 26.11 53.57
CA THR A 174 -7.36 24.69 53.65
C THR A 174 -8.70 24.41 52.98
N ASP A 175 -9.71 25.24 53.24
CA ASP A 175 -11.02 25.12 52.59
C ASP A 175 -10.88 25.33 51.06
N SER A 176 -10.07 26.31 50.64
CA SER A 176 -9.78 26.54 49.22
C SER A 176 -8.97 25.40 48.59
N LEU A 177 -8.17 24.66 49.35
CA LEU A 177 -7.33 23.55 48.85
C LEU A 177 -8.18 22.37 48.38
N ASP A 178 -9.25 22.04 49.11
CA ASP A 178 -10.17 20.97 48.73
C ASP A 178 -10.90 21.29 47.42
N ASP A 179 -11.32 22.55 47.26
CA ASP A 179 -11.90 23.05 46.01
C ASP A 179 -10.87 23.02 44.85
N LEU A 180 -9.65 23.52 45.07
CA LEU A 180 -8.57 23.51 44.07
C LEU A 180 -8.20 22.09 43.63
N LYS A 181 -8.16 21.15 44.58
CA LYS A 181 -7.87 19.75 44.29
C LYS A 181 -8.99 19.11 43.46
N SER A 182 -10.25 19.37 43.81
CA SER A 182 -11.39 18.90 43.02
C SER A 182 -11.37 19.47 41.59
N ASP A 183 -11.07 20.76 41.45
CA ASP A 183 -10.90 21.43 40.15
C ASP A 183 -9.79 20.80 39.31
N TYR A 184 -8.62 20.56 39.91
CA TYR A 184 -7.47 19.90 39.25
C TYR A 184 -7.82 18.49 38.78
N GLU A 185 -8.38 17.65 39.67
CA GLU A 185 -8.73 16.28 39.32
C GLU A 185 -9.85 16.21 38.27
N GLN A 186 -10.78 17.17 38.29
CA GLN A 186 -11.82 17.28 37.27
C GLN A 186 -11.23 17.71 35.93
N ALA A 187 -10.33 18.70 35.93
CA ALA A 187 -9.61 19.13 34.73
C ALA A 187 -8.80 17.98 34.10
N GLU A 188 -8.12 17.14 34.90
CA GLU A 188 -7.41 15.96 34.38
C GLU A 188 -8.36 14.96 33.69
N ARG A 189 -9.52 14.68 34.31
CA ARG A 189 -10.52 13.77 33.74
C ARG A 189 -11.11 14.32 32.45
N ASP A 190 -11.47 15.60 32.44
CA ASP A 190 -12.05 16.27 31.28
C ASP A 190 -11.03 16.38 30.14
N ALA A 191 -9.76 16.67 30.45
CA ALA A 191 -8.68 16.66 29.47
C ALA A 191 -8.47 15.25 28.90
N THR A 192 -8.47 14.21 29.75
CA THR A 192 -8.33 12.82 29.29
C THR A 192 -9.45 12.42 28.33
N MET A 193 -10.69 12.78 28.65
CA MET A 193 -11.86 12.49 27.80
C MET A 193 -11.79 13.25 26.47
N GLN A 194 -11.53 14.55 26.52
CA GLN A 194 -11.43 15.39 25.32
C GLN A 194 -10.27 14.97 24.42
N LYS A 195 -9.10 14.61 24.98
CA LYS A 195 -7.99 14.07 24.19
C LYS A 195 -8.35 12.78 23.46
N ALA A 196 -9.16 11.91 24.08
CA ALA A 196 -9.62 10.68 23.44
C ALA A 196 -10.62 10.96 22.29
N GLU A 197 -11.53 11.92 22.47
CA GLU A 197 -12.45 12.36 21.42
C GLU A 197 -11.70 13.00 20.24
N LEU A 198 -10.77 13.91 20.53
CA LEU A 198 -9.90 14.54 19.52
C LEU A 198 -9.06 13.51 18.76
N GLN A 199 -8.53 12.50 19.46
CA GLN A 199 -7.80 11.40 18.81
C GLN A 199 -8.70 10.63 17.85
N ASN A 200 -9.94 10.35 18.22
CA ASN A 200 -10.89 9.65 17.36
C ASN A 200 -11.23 10.46 16.10
N GLU A 201 -11.39 11.78 16.26
CA GLU A 201 -11.66 12.70 15.15
C GLU A 201 -10.46 12.79 14.18
N TYR A 202 -9.24 12.88 14.72
CA TYR A 202 -7.99 12.82 13.95
C TYR A 202 -7.85 11.48 13.20
N ASP A 203 -8.02 10.35 13.88
CA ASP A 203 -7.87 9.02 13.28
C ASP A 203 -8.90 8.81 12.16
N THR A 204 -10.12 9.31 12.34
CA THR A 204 -11.17 9.27 11.31
C THR A 204 -10.76 10.04 10.06
N ALA A 205 -10.30 11.28 10.22
CA ALA A 205 -9.85 12.10 9.09
C ALA A 205 -8.67 11.48 8.34
N VAL A 206 -7.70 10.87 9.06
CA VAL A 206 -6.57 10.16 8.46
C VAL A 206 -7.03 8.94 7.65
N VAL A 207 -8.00 8.18 8.14
CA VAL A 207 -8.55 7.01 7.42
C VAL A 207 -9.30 7.45 6.17
N GLU A 208 -10.09 8.53 6.24
CA GLU A 208 -10.78 9.09 5.08
C GLU A 208 -9.80 9.56 4.00
N GLY A 209 -8.70 10.23 4.39
CA GLY A 209 -7.61 10.60 3.47
C GLY A 209 -6.98 9.38 2.77
N LYS A 210 -6.67 8.32 3.52
CA LYS A 210 -6.14 7.06 2.95
C LYS A 210 -7.12 6.40 1.99
N TYR A 211 -8.41 6.40 2.32
CA TYR A 211 -9.46 5.86 1.47
C TYR A 211 -9.61 6.65 0.16
N ALA A 212 -9.53 7.98 0.23
CA ALA A 212 -9.52 8.84 -0.95
C ALA A 212 -8.31 8.56 -1.85
N GLY A 213 -7.13 8.37 -1.26
CA GLY A 213 -5.92 7.95 -2.00
C GLY A 213 -6.07 6.60 -2.71
N SER A 214 -6.63 5.60 -2.03
CA SER A 214 -6.88 4.28 -2.64
C SER A 214 -7.93 4.34 -3.77
N THR A 215 -8.95 5.20 -3.60
CA THR A 215 -9.98 5.44 -4.61
C THR A 215 -9.39 6.12 -5.84
N TYR A 216 -8.48 7.09 -5.64
CA TYR A 216 -7.73 7.73 -6.71
C TYR A 216 -6.94 6.70 -7.53
N GLU A 217 -6.14 5.86 -6.86
CA GLU A 217 -5.31 4.85 -7.53
C GLU A 217 -6.16 3.88 -8.36
N SER A 218 -7.25 3.35 -7.80
CA SER A 218 -8.18 2.47 -8.53
C SER A 218 -8.82 3.16 -9.73
N THR A 219 -9.31 4.40 -9.56
CA THR A 219 -9.95 5.15 -10.65
C THR A 219 -8.98 5.42 -11.79
N VAL A 220 -7.73 5.80 -11.46
CA VAL A 220 -6.69 6.04 -12.47
C VAL A 220 -6.34 4.73 -13.20
N SER A 221 -6.16 3.64 -12.47
CA SER A 221 -5.84 2.34 -13.07
C SER A 221 -6.94 1.86 -14.04
N GLU A 222 -8.21 1.98 -13.66
CA GLU A 222 -9.34 1.59 -14.53
C GLU A 222 -9.40 2.41 -15.81
N LEU A 223 -9.17 3.73 -15.72
CA LEU A 223 -9.16 4.62 -16.87
C LEU A 223 -7.94 4.39 -17.78
N GLU A 224 -6.78 4.08 -17.21
CA GLU A 224 -5.57 3.72 -17.98
C GLU A 224 -5.77 2.42 -18.75
N SER A 225 -6.36 1.39 -18.12
CA SER A 225 -6.72 0.15 -18.82
C SER A 225 -7.74 0.36 -19.95
N ALA A 226 -8.68 1.30 -19.79
CA ALA A 226 -9.62 1.64 -20.85
C ALA A 226 -8.92 2.31 -22.06
N VAL A 227 -7.92 3.16 -21.81
CA VAL A 227 -7.09 3.75 -22.88
C VAL A 227 -6.26 2.69 -23.58
N GLU A 228 -5.60 1.82 -22.82
CA GLU A 228 -4.80 0.70 -23.35
C GLU A 228 -5.64 -0.22 -24.24
N SER A 229 -6.81 -0.64 -23.76
CA SER A 229 -7.71 -1.49 -24.55
C SER A 229 -8.24 -0.81 -25.83
N ALA A 230 -8.50 0.49 -25.78
CA ALA A 230 -8.91 1.25 -26.96
C ALA A 230 -7.76 1.38 -27.97
N GLN A 231 -6.53 1.57 -27.49
CA GLN A 231 -5.33 1.64 -28.31
C GLN A 231 -5.04 0.29 -28.98
N ASP A 232 -5.09 -0.82 -28.23
CA ASP A 232 -4.88 -2.18 -28.76
C ASP A 232 -5.88 -2.51 -29.88
N THR A 233 -7.13 -2.09 -29.72
CA THR A 233 -8.18 -2.26 -30.75
C THR A 233 -7.83 -1.48 -32.01
N LEU A 234 -7.41 -0.22 -31.86
CA LEU A 234 -7.01 0.63 -32.99
C LEU A 234 -5.79 0.05 -33.73
N ASP A 235 -4.80 -0.42 -32.98
CA ASP A 235 -3.58 -1.00 -33.55
C ASP A 235 -3.88 -2.30 -34.31
N THR A 236 -4.72 -3.17 -33.74
CA THR A 236 -5.18 -4.40 -34.40
C THR A 236 -5.89 -4.09 -35.72
N LEU A 237 -6.83 -3.13 -35.73
CA LEU A 237 -7.55 -2.74 -36.95
C LEU A 237 -6.61 -2.15 -38.01
N LYS A 238 -5.61 -1.36 -37.61
CA LYS A 238 -4.60 -0.81 -38.52
C LYS A 238 -3.69 -1.89 -39.11
N GLU A 239 -3.32 -2.90 -38.31
CA GLU A 239 -2.54 -4.04 -38.78
C GLU A 239 -3.35 -4.88 -39.78
N GLU A 240 -4.61 -5.19 -39.46
CA GLU A 240 -5.52 -5.94 -40.35
C GLU A 240 -5.78 -5.18 -41.66
N GLN A 241 -6.03 -3.86 -41.60
CA GLN A 241 -6.19 -3.04 -42.81
C GLN A 241 -4.91 -3.05 -43.64
N THR A 242 -3.74 -2.97 -43.02
CA THR A 242 -2.45 -3.03 -43.72
C THR A 242 -2.27 -4.37 -44.43
N ALA A 243 -2.65 -5.48 -43.78
CA ALA A 243 -2.61 -6.80 -44.38
C ALA A 243 -3.58 -6.93 -45.57
N LEU A 244 -4.80 -6.37 -45.47
CA LEU A 244 -5.75 -6.33 -46.58
C LEU A 244 -5.19 -5.53 -47.77
N LEU A 245 -4.61 -4.36 -47.52
CA LEU A 245 -4.06 -3.48 -48.56
C LEU A 245 -2.79 -4.04 -49.22
N ALA A 246 -2.09 -4.97 -48.56
CA ALA A 246 -0.94 -5.67 -49.12
C ALA A 246 -1.32 -6.70 -50.20
N LEU A 247 -2.60 -7.10 -50.29
CA LEU A 247 -3.09 -7.98 -51.35
C LEU A 247 -3.11 -7.25 -52.70
N GLU A 248 -2.16 -7.56 -53.59
CA GLU A 248 -2.14 -7.01 -54.95
C GLU A 248 -3.41 -7.43 -55.72
N ASN A 249 -4.26 -6.46 -56.09
CA ASN A 249 -5.54 -6.71 -56.76
C ASN A 249 -6.47 -7.73 -56.05
N GLY A 250 -6.39 -7.82 -54.72
CA GLY A 250 -7.20 -8.79 -53.95
C GLY A 250 -6.84 -10.26 -54.21
N VAL A 251 -5.65 -10.51 -54.77
CA VAL A 251 -5.16 -11.85 -55.07
C VAL A 251 -4.41 -12.38 -53.86
N VAL A 252 -4.88 -13.52 -53.36
CA VAL A 252 -4.16 -14.33 -52.37
C VAL A 252 -3.26 -15.28 -53.14
N THR A 253 -1.98 -15.32 -52.78
CA THR A 253 -0.95 -16.11 -53.47
C THR A 253 -0.47 -17.27 -52.62
N ALA A 254 0.17 -18.25 -53.26
CA ALA A 254 0.77 -19.37 -52.56
C ALA A 254 2.03 -18.91 -51.81
N ASP A 255 2.11 -19.24 -50.52
CA ASP A 255 3.26 -18.95 -49.68
C ASP A 255 4.46 -19.87 -49.99
N GLU A 256 4.17 -21.05 -50.55
CA GLU A 256 5.13 -22.14 -50.84
C GLU A 256 4.72 -22.88 -52.13
N ASP A 257 5.63 -23.68 -52.70
CA ASP A 257 5.31 -24.60 -53.80
C ASP A 257 4.44 -25.77 -53.31
N GLY A 258 3.52 -26.27 -54.14
CA GLY A 258 2.70 -27.42 -53.76
C GLY A 258 1.68 -27.88 -54.80
N THR A 259 0.78 -28.75 -54.39
CA THR A 259 -0.35 -29.25 -55.19
C THR A 259 -1.67 -28.94 -54.49
N ILE A 260 -2.64 -28.40 -55.21
CA ILE A 260 -3.99 -28.11 -54.72
C ILE A 260 -4.70 -29.40 -54.35
N ALA A 261 -5.07 -29.53 -53.08
CA ALA A 261 -5.85 -30.64 -52.55
C ALA A 261 -7.37 -30.36 -52.60
N ALA A 262 -7.78 -29.13 -52.29
CA ALA A 262 -9.18 -28.71 -52.36
C ALA A 262 -9.32 -27.20 -52.52
N VAL A 263 -10.32 -26.78 -53.30
CA VAL A 263 -10.81 -25.40 -53.36
C VAL A 263 -12.30 -25.47 -53.01
N PRO A 264 -12.68 -25.26 -51.74
CA PRO A 264 -14.05 -25.51 -51.27
C PRO A 264 -15.04 -24.40 -51.64
N TYR A 265 -14.57 -23.26 -52.17
CA TYR A 265 -15.41 -22.14 -52.59
C TYR A 265 -15.44 -22.03 -54.11
N GLU A 266 -16.62 -21.72 -54.63
CA GLU A 266 -16.82 -21.34 -56.03
C GLU A 266 -16.88 -19.82 -56.19
N ALA A 267 -16.84 -19.35 -57.44
CA ALA A 267 -17.00 -17.92 -57.72
C ALA A 267 -18.36 -17.42 -57.20
N GLU A 268 -18.40 -16.21 -56.67
CA GLU A 268 -19.56 -15.57 -56.02
C GLU A 268 -19.95 -16.17 -54.65
N ASP A 269 -19.25 -17.18 -54.14
CA ASP A 269 -19.48 -17.65 -52.78
C ASP A 269 -19.00 -16.63 -51.74
N THR A 270 -19.71 -16.59 -50.61
CA THR A 270 -19.31 -15.79 -49.45
C THR A 270 -18.38 -16.62 -48.56
N LEU A 271 -17.17 -16.11 -48.32
CA LEU A 271 -16.21 -16.74 -47.41
C LEU A 271 -16.77 -16.82 -45.99
N GLN A 272 -16.44 -17.90 -45.29
CA GLN A 272 -16.83 -18.13 -43.90
C GLN A 272 -15.57 -18.21 -43.05
N SER A 273 -15.57 -17.49 -41.93
CA SER A 273 -14.46 -17.55 -40.97
C SER A 273 -14.24 -18.99 -40.50
N GLY A 274 -12.96 -19.36 -40.35
CA GLY A 274 -12.54 -20.71 -39.95
C GLY A 274 -12.58 -21.77 -41.06
N THR A 275 -12.96 -21.41 -42.29
CA THR A 275 -12.92 -22.31 -43.45
C THR A 275 -11.84 -21.84 -44.42
N ALA A 276 -10.90 -22.72 -44.76
CA ALA A 276 -9.83 -22.40 -45.70
C ALA A 276 -10.38 -22.23 -47.13
N PHE A 277 -9.91 -21.20 -47.84
CA PHE A 277 -10.34 -20.94 -49.23
C PHE A 277 -9.60 -21.80 -50.27
N ALA A 278 -8.41 -22.28 -49.91
CA ALA A 278 -7.65 -23.27 -50.66
C ALA A 278 -6.88 -24.14 -49.66
N LEU A 279 -6.87 -25.44 -49.91
CA LEU A 279 -5.95 -26.37 -49.28
C LEU A 279 -4.99 -26.85 -50.35
N TYR A 280 -3.71 -26.66 -50.13
CA TYR A 280 -2.65 -27.21 -50.97
C TYR A 280 -1.56 -27.78 -50.08
N CYS A 281 -0.89 -28.81 -50.56
CA CYS A 281 0.14 -29.51 -49.82
C CYS A 281 1.43 -29.60 -50.63
N ASP A 282 2.56 -29.60 -49.93
CA ASP A 282 3.83 -29.97 -50.56
C ASP A 282 3.77 -31.45 -50.96
N THR A 283 3.90 -31.70 -52.26
CA THR A 283 4.00 -33.06 -52.81
C THR A 283 5.42 -33.42 -53.22
N GLN A 284 6.37 -32.48 -53.17
CA GLN A 284 7.78 -32.73 -53.43
C GLN A 284 8.45 -33.46 -52.26
N THR A 285 7.87 -33.39 -51.07
CA THR A 285 8.34 -34.14 -49.89
C THR A 285 7.23 -35.06 -49.37
N ILE A 286 7.47 -36.38 -49.36
CA ILE A 286 6.56 -37.32 -48.71
C ILE A 286 7.02 -37.55 -47.27
N MET A 287 6.13 -37.27 -46.32
CA MET A 287 6.37 -37.49 -44.90
C MET A 287 5.71 -38.78 -44.43
N ILE A 288 6.49 -39.68 -43.84
CA ILE A 288 6.02 -40.95 -43.29
C ILE A 288 6.22 -40.91 -41.78
N SER A 289 5.14 -41.10 -41.02
CA SER A 289 5.21 -41.30 -39.58
C SER A 289 5.22 -42.79 -39.27
N VAL A 290 6.25 -43.25 -38.56
CA VAL A 290 6.36 -44.64 -38.07
C VAL A 290 6.56 -44.65 -36.56
N GLU A 291 5.83 -45.53 -35.88
CA GLU A 291 5.96 -45.74 -34.44
C GLU A 291 7.11 -46.72 -34.17
N VAL A 292 8.18 -46.23 -33.56
CA VAL A 292 9.36 -47.04 -33.22
C VAL A 292 9.33 -47.37 -31.72
N PRO A 293 9.42 -48.65 -31.32
CA PRO A 293 9.50 -49.05 -29.92
C PRO A 293 10.67 -48.39 -29.17
N GLN A 294 10.46 -48.03 -27.91
CA GLN A 294 11.50 -47.41 -27.05
C GLN A 294 12.81 -48.22 -26.99
N GLU A 295 12.75 -49.54 -27.09
CA GLU A 295 13.93 -50.41 -27.11
C GLU A 295 14.83 -50.21 -28.35
N ASN A 296 14.27 -49.72 -29.46
CA ASN A 296 14.97 -49.52 -30.72
C ASN A 296 15.20 -48.04 -31.05
N ILE A 297 14.53 -47.10 -30.37
CA ILE A 297 14.62 -45.67 -30.67
C ILE A 297 16.04 -45.09 -30.48
N ALA A 298 16.82 -45.66 -29.56
CA ALA A 298 18.19 -45.22 -29.31
C ALA A 298 19.14 -45.46 -30.50
N GLN A 299 18.75 -46.32 -31.45
CA GLN A 299 19.53 -46.64 -32.65
C GLN A 299 19.10 -45.81 -33.86
N VAL A 300 18.11 -44.91 -33.70
CA VAL A 300 17.58 -44.06 -34.77
C VAL A 300 17.95 -42.61 -34.48
N GLY A 301 18.72 -42.00 -35.37
CA GLY A 301 19.14 -40.60 -35.34
C GLY A 301 18.41 -39.76 -36.37
N VAL A 302 18.23 -38.47 -36.07
CA VAL A 302 17.80 -37.48 -37.08
C VAL A 302 18.93 -37.33 -38.10
N GLY A 303 18.59 -37.47 -39.38
CA GLY A 303 19.53 -37.50 -40.50
C GLY A 303 19.87 -38.89 -41.03
N ASP A 304 19.44 -39.97 -40.36
CA ASP A 304 19.74 -41.33 -40.81
C ASP A 304 19.02 -41.68 -42.12
N GLU A 305 19.72 -42.38 -43.02
CA GLU A 305 19.13 -42.92 -44.24
C GLU A 305 18.42 -44.26 -43.95
N VAL A 306 17.16 -44.33 -44.36
CA VAL A 306 16.29 -45.50 -44.16
C VAL A 306 15.74 -45.98 -45.49
N SER A 307 15.56 -47.30 -45.60
CA SER A 307 14.98 -47.91 -46.80
C SER A 307 13.46 -48.01 -46.62
N VAL A 308 12.70 -47.32 -47.46
CA VAL A 308 11.24 -47.30 -47.39
C VAL A 308 10.64 -48.07 -48.56
N MET A 309 9.81 -49.06 -48.25
CA MET A 309 9.04 -49.80 -49.25
C MET A 309 7.58 -49.37 -49.21
N ILE A 310 7.12 -48.66 -50.26
CA ILE A 310 5.74 -48.17 -50.35
C ILE A 310 4.87 -49.23 -51.02
N ALA A 311 3.74 -49.58 -50.39
CA ALA A 311 2.82 -50.59 -50.89
C ALA A 311 2.24 -50.17 -52.25
N GLY A 312 2.38 -51.05 -53.24
CA GLY A 312 1.91 -50.82 -54.61
C GLY A 312 2.94 -50.17 -55.54
N ASN A 313 4.10 -49.71 -55.04
CA ASN A 313 5.19 -49.22 -55.89
C ASN A 313 5.84 -50.38 -56.66
N ARG A 314 6.00 -50.22 -57.98
CA ARG A 314 6.62 -51.23 -58.87
C ARG A 314 8.13 -51.06 -59.03
N ASP A 315 8.69 -49.95 -58.53
CA ASP A 315 10.08 -49.55 -58.75
C ASP A 315 11.05 -49.97 -57.61
N GLY A 316 10.55 -50.64 -56.56
CA GLY A 316 11.36 -51.11 -55.44
C GLY A 316 11.37 -50.15 -54.24
N ALA A 317 12.33 -50.35 -53.32
CA ALA A 317 12.48 -49.52 -52.13
C ALA A 317 13.09 -48.16 -52.49
N VAL A 318 12.59 -47.10 -51.86
CA VAL A 318 13.07 -45.72 -51.98
C VAL A 318 13.85 -45.33 -50.73
N THR A 319 14.83 -44.43 -50.88
CA THR A 319 15.58 -43.90 -49.74
C THR A 319 14.79 -42.78 -49.08
N GLY A 320 14.62 -42.87 -47.76
CA GLY A 320 14.10 -41.79 -46.92
C GLY A 320 15.16 -41.33 -45.92
N THR A 321 14.96 -40.14 -45.35
CA THR A 321 15.82 -39.59 -44.31
C THR A 321 14.98 -39.32 -43.07
N VAL A 322 15.48 -39.68 -41.89
CA VAL A 322 14.81 -39.34 -40.63
C VAL A 322 14.85 -37.82 -40.42
N SER A 323 13.70 -37.16 -40.48
CA SER A 323 13.59 -35.70 -40.39
C SER A 323 13.33 -35.23 -38.96
N SER A 324 12.59 -36.00 -38.16
CA SER A 324 12.39 -35.71 -36.74
C SER A 324 12.00 -36.95 -35.95
N ILE A 325 12.27 -36.90 -34.65
CA ILE A 325 11.85 -37.90 -33.67
C ILE A 325 11.06 -37.15 -32.60
N ALA A 326 9.84 -37.61 -32.31
CA ALA A 326 9.01 -36.98 -31.29
C ALA A 326 9.72 -36.99 -29.94
N SER A 327 9.73 -35.84 -29.24
CA SER A 327 10.33 -35.71 -27.91
C SER A 327 9.52 -36.41 -26.81
N SER A 328 8.27 -36.78 -27.11
CA SER A 328 7.35 -37.44 -26.19
C SER A 328 6.88 -38.77 -26.77
N ALA A 329 6.85 -39.81 -25.94
CA ALA A 329 6.36 -41.12 -26.33
C ALA A 329 4.83 -41.18 -26.38
N THR A 330 4.31 -42.00 -27.30
CA THR A 330 2.91 -42.41 -27.34
C THR A 330 2.74 -43.66 -26.47
N THR A 331 1.87 -43.60 -25.46
CA THR A 331 1.52 -44.77 -24.62
C THR A 331 0.13 -45.28 -24.98
N GLY A 332 0.07 -46.45 -25.63
CA GLY A 332 -1.18 -47.12 -25.99
C GLY A 332 -1.90 -47.73 -24.78
N GLY A 333 -2.42 -46.91 -23.86
CA GLY A 333 -3.24 -47.31 -22.72
C GLY A 333 -2.56 -48.20 -21.66
N SER A 334 -1.29 -48.59 -21.85
CA SER A 334 -0.51 -49.42 -20.95
C SER A 334 0.97 -49.05 -21.04
N VAL A 335 1.64 -48.98 -19.89
CA VAL A 335 3.07 -48.60 -19.75
C VAL A 335 4.07 -49.57 -20.39
N SER A 336 3.60 -50.70 -20.92
CA SER A 336 4.43 -51.74 -21.53
C SER A 336 4.59 -51.61 -23.05
N ASN A 337 3.88 -50.68 -23.71
CA ASN A 337 4.00 -50.42 -25.14
C ASN A 337 4.24 -48.92 -25.36
N VAL A 338 5.50 -48.53 -25.23
CA VAL A 338 5.97 -47.15 -25.38
C VAL A 338 6.64 -47.04 -26.75
N THR A 339 6.04 -46.25 -27.65
CA THR A 339 6.60 -45.97 -28.97
C THR A 339 6.87 -44.48 -29.12
N TYR A 340 7.81 -44.16 -30.00
CA TYR A 340 8.11 -42.79 -30.40
C TYR A 340 7.78 -42.64 -31.89
N ALA A 341 7.03 -41.61 -32.23
CA ALA A 341 6.77 -41.26 -33.62
C ALA A 341 8.07 -40.74 -34.25
N VAL A 342 8.54 -41.43 -35.27
CA VAL A 342 9.67 -41.03 -36.10
C VAL A 342 9.11 -40.58 -37.45
N ILE A 343 9.45 -39.35 -37.84
CA ILE A 343 9.05 -38.78 -39.12
C ILE A 343 10.20 -38.95 -40.10
N ILE A 344 9.89 -39.52 -41.26
CA ILE A 344 10.83 -39.76 -42.35
C ILE A 344 10.39 -38.93 -43.55
N SER A 345 11.28 -38.11 -44.07
CA SER A 345 11.10 -37.37 -45.31
C SER A 345 11.65 -38.18 -46.49
N ILE A 346 10.89 -38.27 -47.57
CA ILE A 346 11.33 -38.84 -48.84
C ILE A 346 11.24 -37.75 -49.89
N ASP A 347 12.33 -37.58 -50.64
CA ASP A 347 12.34 -36.75 -51.84
C ASP A 347 11.41 -37.37 -52.90
N ASN A 348 10.38 -36.61 -53.27
CA ASN A 348 9.40 -36.93 -54.29
C ASN A 348 9.38 -35.85 -55.38
N SER A 349 10.55 -35.24 -55.65
CA SER A 349 10.73 -34.29 -56.75
C SER A 349 10.34 -34.88 -58.13
N ASP A 350 10.33 -36.21 -58.28
CA ASP A 350 9.89 -36.89 -59.50
C ASP A 350 8.37 -37.13 -59.58
N GLY A 351 7.63 -36.81 -58.51
CA GLY A 351 6.17 -36.87 -58.41
C GLY A 351 5.57 -38.28 -58.49
N ARG A 352 6.37 -39.34 -58.30
CA ARG A 352 5.90 -40.73 -58.47
C ARG A 352 5.15 -41.27 -57.27
N LEU A 353 5.36 -40.70 -56.09
CA LEU A 353 4.79 -41.17 -54.83
C LEU A 353 3.54 -40.38 -54.48
N GLY A 354 2.47 -41.09 -54.10
CA GLY A 354 1.21 -40.51 -53.64
C GLY A 354 1.03 -40.67 -52.13
N SER A 355 0.26 -39.76 -51.52
CA SER A 355 -0.14 -39.84 -50.11
C SER A 355 -1.26 -40.87 -49.91
N GLY A 356 -1.36 -41.44 -48.70
CA GLY A 356 -2.38 -42.43 -48.33
C GLY A 356 -2.01 -43.91 -48.58
N SER A 357 -0.86 -44.19 -49.20
CA SER A 357 -0.31 -45.54 -49.28
C SER A 357 0.33 -45.97 -47.95
N SER A 358 0.24 -47.26 -47.62
CA SER A 358 1.02 -47.83 -46.52
C SER A 358 2.49 -47.97 -46.92
N ALA A 359 3.39 -47.73 -45.98
CA ALA A 359 4.82 -47.87 -46.19
C ALA A 359 5.44 -48.76 -45.11
N THR A 360 6.43 -49.55 -45.50
CA THR A 360 7.28 -50.31 -44.59
C THR A 360 8.63 -49.66 -44.55
N VAL A 361 9.01 -49.15 -43.38
CA VAL A 361 10.32 -48.53 -43.17
C VAL A 361 11.27 -49.58 -42.60
N THR A 362 12.44 -49.70 -43.21
CA THR A 362 13.55 -50.52 -42.73
C THR A 362 14.69 -49.59 -42.32
N PHE A 363 14.91 -49.47 -41.02
CA PHE A 363 16.07 -48.79 -40.47
C PHE A 363 17.31 -49.66 -40.71
N GLN A 364 18.41 -49.06 -41.17
CA GLN A 364 19.65 -49.79 -41.32
C GLN A 364 20.24 -50.05 -39.93
N GLY A 365 20.00 -51.23 -39.38
CA GLY A 365 20.76 -51.69 -38.23
C GLY A 365 22.15 -52.11 -38.70
N GLU A 366 23.20 -51.53 -38.13
CA GLU A 366 24.50 -52.17 -38.15
C GLU A 366 24.33 -53.57 -37.55
N GLN A 367 24.57 -54.58 -38.39
CA GLN A 367 24.65 -55.96 -37.96
C GLN A 367 25.92 -56.09 -37.10
N GLU A 368 25.82 -55.87 -35.79
CA GLU A 368 26.87 -56.30 -34.87
C GLU A 368 26.92 -57.83 -34.87
N GLU A 369 27.80 -58.36 -35.71
CA GLU A 369 28.24 -59.74 -35.67
C GLU A 369 29.03 -59.96 -34.37
N LYS A 370 28.33 -60.35 -33.29
CA LYS A 370 29.01 -60.94 -32.13
C LYS A 370 29.44 -62.36 -32.47
N THR A 371 30.73 -62.52 -32.73
CA THR A 371 31.40 -63.81 -32.62
C THR A 371 31.64 -64.12 -31.13
N GLU A 372 31.09 -65.26 -30.68
CA GLU A 372 31.17 -65.95 -29.36
C GLU A 372 31.49 -65.16 -28.07
#